data_AF-A0A6C0KMY9-F1
#
_entry.id   AF-A0A6C0KMY9-F1
#
_cell.length_a   1.000
_cell.length_b   1.000
_cell.length_c   1.000
_cell.angle_alpha   90.00
_cell.angle_beta   90.00
_cell.angle_gamma   90.00
#
_symmetry.space_group_name_H-M   'P 1'
#
loop_
_entity.id
_entity.type
_entity.pdbx_description
1 polymer ?
#
loop_
_entity_poly.entity_id
_entity_poly.type
_entity_poly.pdbx_seq_one_letter_code
_entity_poly.pdbx_strand_id
1 'polypeptide(L)'
;MKICLFEFEEKNYTIKIGKNKSENLKLIDDSNLTDIWFHVEDEPSCHVILTNNEKLRNIPRQVLKRCAYLCKINSKAKKSKETKIIYTQLEKVIKVEEVVIVDRYKWLMV
;
A
#
# COMPACT_ATOMS: atom_id res chain seq x y z
N MET A 1 -0.77 7.17 12.63
CA MET A 1 -0.46 7.02 11.20
C MET A 1 0.95 7.53 10.95
N LYS A 2 1.63 7.09 9.88
CA LYS A 2 2.89 7.70 9.40
C LYS A 2 2.69 8.19 7.96
N ILE A 3 3.16 9.40 7.66
CA ILE A 3 3.20 9.96 6.31
C ILE A 3 4.66 10.03 5.88
N CYS A 4 4.94 9.60 4.66
CA CYS A 4 6.25 9.65 4.02
C CYS A 4 6.09 10.36 2.68
N LEU A 5 6.91 11.37 2.42
CA LEU A 5 7.05 11.95 1.09
C LEU A 5 8.16 11.24 0.34
N PHE A 6 7.94 10.93 -0.93
CA PHE A 6 8.93 10.35 -1.81
C PHE A 6 8.99 11.15 -3.09
N GLU A 7 10.13 11.77 -3.35
CA GLU A 7 10.37 12.52 -4.59
C GLU A 7 10.96 11.58 -5.65
N PHE A 8 10.38 11.60 -6.84
CA PHE A 8 10.85 10.82 -7.99
C PHE A 8 10.46 11.53 -9.29
N GLU A 9 11.43 11.78 -10.17
CA GLU A 9 11.23 12.47 -11.46
C GLU A 9 10.47 13.81 -11.31
N GLU A 10 10.94 14.68 -10.41
CA GLU A 10 10.36 16.01 -10.14
C GLU A 10 8.90 15.99 -9.63
N LYS A 11 8.37 14.80 -9.30
CA LYS A 11 7.05 14.62 -8.70
C LYS A 11 7.17 14.18 -7.24
N ASN A 12 6.29 14.70 -6.40
CA ASN A 12 6.16 14.31 -4.99
C ASN A 12 5.03 13.28 -4.83
N TYR A 13 5.36 12.13 -4.23
CA TYR A 13 4.42 11.07 -3.92
C TYR A 13 4.18 11.01 -2.42
N THR A 14 2.91 11.09 -2.01
CA THR A 14 2.51 10.97 -0.61
C THR A 14 2.16 9.53 -0.29
N ILE A 15 2.90 8.93 0.63
CA ILE A 15 2.72 7.55 1.09
C ILE A 15 2.27 7.57 2.54
N LYS A 16 1.12 6.98 2.83
CA LYS A 16 0.54 6.85 4.17
C LYS A 16 0.67 5.40 4.65
N ILE A 17 1.01 5.20 5.91
CA ILE A 17 1.25 3.89 6.53
C ILE A 17 0.47 3.81 7.84
N GLY A 18 -0.37 2.79 7.99
CA GLY A 18 -1.04 2.48 9.25
C GLY A 18 -0.08 1.75 10.21
N LYS A 19 -0.09 2.10 11.50
CA LYS A 19 0.81 1.50 12.51
C LYS A 19 0.15 0.42 13.36
N ASN A 20 -1.17 0.35 13.34
CA ASN A 20 -1.96 -0.60 14.10
C ASN A 20 -3.30 -0.86 13.37
N LYS A 21 -4.10 -1.81 13.88
CA LYS A 21 -5.37 -2.21 13.26
C LYS A 21 -6.35 -1.04 13.07
N SER A 22 -6.55 -0.22 14.11
CA SER A 22 -7.45 0.94 14.04
C SER A 22 -6.99 1.95 12.97
N GLU A 23 -5.69 2.23 12.91
CA GLU A 23 -5.12 3.10 11.89
C GLU A 23 -5.19 2.52 10.49
N ASN A 24 -5.04 1.20 10.31
CA ASN A 24 -5.17 0.55 9.01
C ASN A 24 -6.59 0.69 8.45
N LEU A 25 -7.61 0.50 9.29
CA LEU A 25 -9.01 0.66 8.89
C LEU A 25 -9.33 2.11 8.55
N LYS A 26 -8.95 3.04 9.44
CA LYS A 26 -9.10 4.47 9.21
C LYS A 26 -8.37 4.93 7.94
N LEU A 27 -7.19 4.38 7.67
CA LEU A 27 -6.43 4.72 6.47
C LEU A 27 -7.18 4.34 5.18
N ILE A 28 -7.88 3.22 5.17
CA ILE A 28 -8.73 2.83 4.03
C ILE A 28 -9.91 3.80 3.90
N ASP A 29 -10.57 4.12 5.02
CA ASP A 29 -11.76 4.98 5.03
C ASP A 29 -11.47 6.42 4.58
N ASP A 30 -10.30 6.95 4.95
CA ASP A 30 -9.88 8.32 4.65
C ASP A 30 -9.22 8.46 3.25
N SER A 31 -9.16 7.40 2.44
CA SER A 31 -8.45 7.38 1.15
C SER A 31 -9.41 7.43 -0.05
N ASN A 32 -8.91 7.94 -1.17
CA ASN A 32 -9.70 8.05 -2.40
C ASN A 32 -9.70 6.74 -3.17
N LEU A 33 -10.76 6.47 -3.94
CA LEU A 33 -10.87 5.26 -4.77
C LEU A 33 -9.72 5.12 -5.79
N THR A 34 -9.11 6.24 -6.22
CA THR A 34 -7.96 6.27 -7.14
C THR A 34 -6.62 6.00 -6.47
N ASP A 35 -6.55 6.06 -5.14
CA ASP A 35 -5.36 5.77 -4.37
C ASP A 35 -4.97 4.29 -4.52
N ILE A 36 -3.70 3.97 -4.29
CA ILE A 36 -3.17 2.62 -4.48
C ILE A 36 -2.87 2.02 -3.11
N TRP A 37 -3.52 0.90 -2.83
CA TRP A 37 -3.37 0.14 -1.60
C TRP A 37 -2.35 -0.99 -1.75
N PHE A 38 -1.58 -1.22 -0.69
CA PHE A 38 -0.57 -2.27 -0.60
C PHE A 38 -0.68 -3.03 0.71
N HIS A 39 -0.39 -4.34 0.65
CA HIS A 39 -0.37 -5.23 1.80
C HIS A 39 0.54 -6.44 1.54
N VAL A 40 1.08 -7.05 2.59
CA VAL A 40 1.80 -8.34 2.47
C VAL A 40 0.82 -9.42 2.02
N GLU A 41 1.20 -10.28 1.08
CA GLU A 41 0.33 -11.38 0.67
C GLU A 41 0.16 -12.38 1.82
N ASP A 42 -1.09 -12.82 2.07
CA ASP A 42 -1.46 -13.89 3.00
C ASP A 42 -0.95 -13.79 4.45
N GLU A 43 -0.48 -12.61 4.87
CA GLU A 43 0.02 -12.38 6.22
C GLU A 43 -0.50 -11.07 6.82
N PRO A 44 -0.83 -11.03 8.14
CA PRO A 44 -1.19 -9.79 8.82
C PRO A 44 -0.06 -8.75 8.74
N SER A 45 -0.35 -7.57 8.19
CA SER A 45 0.65 -6.52 8.02
C SER A 45 0.07 -5.11 8.13
N CYS A 46 0.94 -4.10 8.01
CA CYS A 46 0.51 -2.72 7.92
C CYS A 46 -0.15 -2.46 6.56
N HIS A 47 -1.14 -1.56 6.54
CA HIS A 47 -1.70 -1.08 5.29
C HIS A 47 -0.91 0.13 4.83
N VAL A 48 -0.55 0.16 3.55
CA VAL A 48 0.13 1.30 2.91
C VAL A 48 -0.74 1.83 1.79
N ILE A 49 -0.92 3.14 1.75
CA ILE A 49 -1.64 3.86 0.70
C ILE A 49 -0.68 4.83 0.01
N LEU A 50 -0.63 4.77 -1.31
CA LEU A 50 -0.06 5.83 -2.15
C LEU A 50 -1.20 6.73 -2.63
N THR A 51 -1.17 8.00 -2.22
CA THR A 51 -2.12 9.00 -2.75
C THR A 51 -1.86 9.22 -4.23
N ASN A 52 -2.91 9.08 -5.03
CA ASN A 52 -2.78 9.03 -6.48
C ASN A 52 -4.06 9.48 -7.19
N ASN A 53 -3.90 10.21 -8.29
CA ASN A 53 -4.98 10.63 -9.19
C ASN A 53 -4.75 10.17 -10.66
N GLU A 54 -3.67 9.44 -10.94
CA GLU A 54 -3.35 8.92 -12.27
C GLU A 54 -3.77 7.44 -12.42
N LYS A 55 -3.75 6.91 -13.64
CA LYS A 55 -3.98 5.47 -13.88
C LYS A 55 -2.82 4.66 -13.28
N LEU A 56 -3.11 3.53 -12.62
CA LEU A 56 -2.09 2.66 -12.01
C LEU A 56 -0.90 2.31 -12.92
N ARG A 57 -1.15 2.13 -14.23
CA ARG A 57 -0.11 1.81 -15.22
C ARG A 57 0.88 2.96 -15.50
N ASN A 58 0.51 4.18 -15.16
CA ASN A 58 1.34 5.38 -15.35
C ASN A 58 2.29 5.60 -14.16
N ILE A 59 2.06 4.92 -13.03
CA ILE A 59 2.89 5.09 -11.85
C ILE A 59 4.26 4.43 -12.07
N PRO A 60 5.37 5.16 -11.89
CA PRO A 60 6.69 4.59 -12.04
C PRO A 60 6.91 3.39 -11.12
N ARG A 61 7.54 2.34 -11.67
CA ARG A 61 7.79 1.09 -10.94
C ARG A 61 8.59 1.31 -9.64
N GLN A 62 9.45 2.31 -9.62
CA GLN A 62 10.29 2.70 -8.47
C GLN A 62 9.43 3.21 -7.31
N VAL A 63 8.39 4.00 -7.60
CA VAL A 63 7.43 4.48 -6.60
C VAL A 63 6.64 3.31 -6.02
N LEU A 64 6.16 2.39 -6.87
CA LEU A 64 5.46 1.18 -6.43
C LEU A 64 6.36 0.30 -5.56
N LYS A 65 7.63 0.09 -5.96
CA LYS A 65 8.62 -0.64 -5.17
C LYS A 65 8.90 0.05 -3.84
N ARG A 66 8.93 1.38 -3.79
CA ARG A 66 9.11 2.13 -2.53
C ARG A 66 7.97 1.88 -1.56
N CYS A 67 6.73 1.91 -2.04
CA CYS A 67 5.54 1.60 -1.24
C CYS A 67 5.57 0.15 -0.72
N ALA A 68 5.90 -0.80 -1.60
CA ALA A 68 6.01 -2.20 -1.24
C ALA A 68 7.11 -2.46 -0.20
N TYR A 69 8.28 -1.85 -0.37
CA TYR A 69 9.37 -1.92 0.60
C TYR A 69 8.96 -1.34 1.96
N LEU A 70 8.24 -0.21 1.98
CA LEU A 70 7.71 0.37 3.21
C LEU A 70 6.72 -0.58 3.89
N CYS A 71 5.87 -1.28 3.14
CA CYS A 71 4.98 -2.30 3.69
C CYS A 71 5.77 -3.44 4.35
N LYS A 72 6.78 -3.99 3.64
CA LYS A 72 7.66 -5.04 4.17
C LYS A 72 8.36 -4.64 5.47
N ILE A 73 9.05 -3.50 5.51
CA ILE A 73 9.86 -3.11 6.69
C ILE A 73 9.01 -2.74 7.92
N ASN A 74 7.73 -2.42 7.73
CA ASN A 74 6.77 -2.14 8.82
C ASN A 74 5.89 -3.36 9.14
N SER A 75 6.26 -4.55 8.65
CA SER A 75 5.59 -5.82 8.91
C SER A 75 6.52 -6.81 9.62
N LYS A 76 6.00 -7.99 9.95
CA LYS A 76 6.81 -9.11 10.46
C LYS A 76 7.83 -9.62 9.43
N ALA A 77 7.58 -9.37 8.13
CA ALA A 77 8.46 -9.77 7.03
C ALA A 77 9.71 -8.88 6.86
N LYS A 78 9.98 -7.92 7.77
CA LYS A 78 11.15 -7.03 7.72
C LYS A 78 12.48 -7.78 7.55
N LYS A 79 12.61 -8.96 8.17
CA LYS A 79 13.84 -9.79 8.12
C LYS A 79 13.84 -10.80 6.97
N SER A 80 12.72 -10.97 6.27
CA SER A 80 12.61 -11.90 5.16
C SER A 80 13.45 -11.40 3.98
N LYS A 81 14.18 -12.32 3.33
CA LYS A 81 15.01 -11.97 2.15
C LYS A 81 14.14 -11.36 1.05
N GLU A 82 13.04 -12.03 0.75
CA GLU A 82 12.05 -11.60 -0.22
C GLU A 82 10.65 -11.74 0.37
N THR A 83 9.75 -10.83 0.02
CA THR A 83 8.36 -10.80 0.47
C THR A 83 7.49 -10.39 -0.69
N LYS A 84 6.42 -11.14 -0.93
CA LYS A 84 5.43 -10.80 -1.95
C LYS A 84 4.47 -9.76 -1.38
N ILE A 85 4.45 -8.60 -2.02
CA ILE A 85 3.55 -7.50 -1.67
C ILE A 85 2.52 -7.36 -2.78
N ILE A 86 1.25 -7.43 -2.41
CA ILE A 86 0.13 -7.20 -3.32
C ILE A 86 -0.23 -5.73 -3.33
N TYR A 87 -0.73 -5.25 -4.47
CA TYR A 87 -1.21 -3.89 -4.61
C TYR A 87 -2.31 -3.77 -5.66
N THR A 88 -3.24 -2.85 -5.40
CA THR A 88 -4.37 -2.56 -6.29
C THR A 88 -4.90 -1.15 -6.03
N GLN A 89 -5.74 -0.63 -6.93
CA GLN A 89 -6.43 0.63 -6.65
C GLN A 89 -7.49 0.41 -5.58
N LEU A 90 -7.71 1.40 -4.72
CA LEU A 90 -8.62 1.31 -3.58
C LEU A 90 -10.06 1.00 -4.00
N GLU A 91 -10.47 1.41 -5.20
CA GLU A 91 -11.76 1.03 -5.81
C GLU A 91 -12.01 -0.49 -5.85
N LYS A 92 -10.95 -1.32 -5.80
CA LYS A 92 -11.02 -2.80 -5.85
C LYS A 92 -10.89 -3.43 -4.46
N VAL A 93 -10.77 -2.62 -3.41
CA VAL A 93 -10.63 -3.05 -2.03
C VAL A 93 -12.00 -3.01 -1.37
N ILE A 94 -12.49 -4.16 -0.93
CA ILE A 94 -13.75 -4.28 -0.21
C ILE A 94 -13.43 -4.46 1.27
N LYS A 95 -13.87 -3.51 2.09
CA LYS A 95 -13.76 -3.61 3.54
C LYS A 95 -15.08 -4.14 4.11
N VAL A 96 -15.03 -5.28 4.79
CA VAL A 96 -16.16 -5.87 5.52
C VAL A 96 -15.80 -5.89 6.99
N GLU A 97 -16.42 -5.00 7.77
CA GLU A 97 -16.05 -4.76 9.17
C GLU A 97 -14.55 -4.44 9.32
N GLU A 98 -13.79 -5.39 9.85
CA GLU A 98 -12.34 -5.29 10.09
C GLU A 98 -11.51 -6.12 9.09
N VAL A 99 -12.16 -6.79 8.14
CA VAL A 99 -11.53 -7.64 7.13
C VAL A 99 -11.48 -6.90 5.80
N VAL A 100 -10.37 -7.08 5.07
CA VAL A 100 -10.18 -6.51 3.73
C VAL A 100 -10.09 -7.63 2.71
N ILE A 101 -10.90 -7.51 1.67
CA ILE A 101 -11.05 -8.49 0.60
C ILE A 101 -10.67 -7.83 -0.72
N VAL A 102 -9.84 -8.51 -1.51
CA VAL A 102 -9.40 -8.08 -2.83
C VAL A 102 -9.39 -9.26 -3.78
N ASP A 103 -10.08 -9.14 -4.92
CA ASP A 103 -10.14 -10.19 -5.95
C ASP A 103 -9.07 -9.99 -7.04
N ARG A 104 -8.87 -8.73 -7.47
CA ARG A 104 -7.91 -8.39 -8.55
C ARG A 104 -6.82 -7.47 -8.05
N TYR A 105 -5.60 -8.00 -8.03
CA TYR A 105 -4.40 -7.28 -7.61
C TYR A 105 -3.20 -7.61 -8.50
N LYS A 106 -2.19 -6.74 -8.45
CA LYS A 106 -0.84 -7.00 -8.96
C LYS A 106 0.07 -7.28 -7.77
N TRP A 107 1.27 -7.79 -8.03
CA TRP A 107 2.25 -8.07 -6.98
C TRP A 107 3.67 -7.67 -7.39
N LEU A 108 4.53 -7.47 -6.38
CA LEU A 108 5.96 -7.22 -6.50
C LEU A 108 6.69 -8.05 -5.44
N MET A 109 7.89 -8.53 -5.78
CA MET A 109 8.84 -9.05 -4.80
C MET A 109 9.75 -7.91 -4.33
N VAL A 110 9.89 -7.78 -3.00
CA VAL A 110 10.75 -6.79 -2.32
C VAL A 110 11.45 -7.38 -1.10
#